data_AF-A0A9Y2IKQ3-F1
#
_entry.id   AF-A0A9Y2IKQ3-F1
#
_cell.length_a   1.000
_cell.length_b   1.000
_cell.length_c   1.000
_cell.angle_alpha   90.00
_cell.angle_beta   90.00
_cell.angle_gamma   90.00
#
_symmetry.space_group_name_H-M   'P 1'
#
loop_
_entity.id
_entity.type
_entity.pdbx_description
1 polymer ?
#
loop_
_entity_poly.entity_id
_entity_poly.type
_entity_poly.pdbx_seq_one_letter_code
_entity_poly.pdbx_strand_id
1 'polypeptide(L)'
;MVTSGERSGQGAVAAIKGWALWSRPRRWIAVTLTSMVVAVILAVVCSLLVPVTAGQLELFALISGLAVAQTEITRQIERQRRMLSRGPHINVTSVWLLPAALLVPPQLVAALAVLLYVYLAFRSWNGTRPGEAHRVAANATTMILSGFGAALAGHLAGSHGVTMVAAAALGYFAVNTALTGLGLYLADPANATPSSCLGTMDDNLLETSILCVGGLLTMVLTNEPLLSVLVILPLYVLQRSVLIKRLEDLATTDQKTQLLNATTWQDGAQREVSRAERENGSFGALMIDLDHFKSINDTFGHLAGDDVLKAVAAVVKQETRAHDLVGRFGGEEFVALLPSTSKEDAIVTAERIRQRISELVIQTRTNEGEAVAISERTASIGVASFPMDGTSVDEVMASADAAVYAAKHGGRNRVIGAVSSPVRELAAVA
;
A
#
# COMPACT_ATOMS: atom_id res chain seq x y z
N MET A 1 -14.56 -57.35 -18.32
CA MET A 1 -13.19 -56.81 -18.44
C MET A 1 -13.22 -55.68 -19.47
N VAL A 2 -13.41 -54.45 -19.01
CA VAL A 2 -13.20 -53.24 -19.83
C VAL A 2 -12.07 -52.49 -19.15
N THR A 3 -11.05 -52.20 -19.94
CA THR A 3 -9.70 -51.80 -19.55
C THR A 3 -9.65 -50.48 -18.81
N SER A 4 -8.86 -50.45 -17.73
CA SER A 4 -8.59 -49.32 -16.81
C SER A 4 -7.79 -48.15 -17.41
N GLY A 5 -7.78 -48.00 -18.74
CA GLY A 5 -6.93 -47.02 -19.45
C GLY A 5 -7.59 -45.68 -19.78
N GLU A 6 -8.93 -45.60 -19.87
CA GLU A 6 -9.61 -44.40 -20.40
C GLU A 6 -10.10 -43.41 -19.33
N ARG A 7 -10.05 -43.77 -18.04
CA ARG A 7 -10.56 -42.90 -16.96
C ARG A 7 -9.59 -41.82 -16.48
N SER A 8 -8.31 -41.86 -16.85
CA SER A 8 -7.32 -40.85 -16.42
C SER A 8 -7.34 -39.57 -17.26
N GLY A 9 -7.77 -39.64 -18.53
CA GLY A 9 -7.80 -38.47 -19.43
C GLY A 9 -9.01 -37.55 -19.23
N GLN A 10 -10.20 -38.12 -19.00
CA GLN A 10 -11.44 -37.34 -18.87
C GLN A 10 -11.54 -36.56 -17.55
N GLY A 11 -10.97 -37.08 -16.46
CA GLY A 11 -10.92 -36.40 -15.17
C GLY A 11 -10.01 -35.16 -15.17
N ALA A 12 -8.86 -35.23 -15.84
CA ALA A 12 -7.94 -34.10 -15.97
C ALA A 12 -8.52 -32.99 -16.88
N VAL A 13 -9.16 -33.35 -17.99
CA VAL A 13 -9.79 -32.38 -18.91
C VAL A 13 -11.02 -31.71 -18.26
N ALA A 14 -11.82 -32.45 -17.49
CA ALA A 14 -12.92 -31.89 -16.71
C ALA A 14 -12.42 -30.95 -15.60
N ALA A 15 -11.30 -31.29 -14.95
CA ALA A 15 -10.64 -30.44 -13.96
C ALA A 15 -10.10 -29.13 -14.56
N ILE A 16 -9.56 -29.17 -15.79
CA ILE A 16 -9.07 -27.97 -16.49
C ILE A 16 -10.22 -27.03 -16.86
N LYS A 17 -11.39 -27.54 -17.30
CA LYS A 17 -12.56 -26.70 -17.64
C LYS A 17 -13.12 -25.92 -16.46
N GLY A 18 -12.90 -26.38 -15.22
CA GLY A 18 -13.34 -25.71 -14.00
C GLY A 18 -12.39 -24.63 -13.45
N TRP A 19 -11.29 -24.32 -14.15
CA TRP A 19 -10.32 -23.35 -13.64
C TRP A 19 -10.83 -21.91 -13.71
N ALA A 20 -10.59 -21.14 -12.63
CA ALA A 20 -10.85 -19.71 -12.53
C ALA A 20 -10.14 -18.85 -13.60
N LEU A 21 -9.21 -19.44 -14.36
CA LEU A 21 -8.62 -18.81 -15.54
C LEU A 21 -9.69 -18.51 -16.61
N TRP A 22 -10.61 -19.45 -16.86
CA TRP A 22 -11.56 -19.34 -17.96
C TRP A 22 -12.69 -18.32 -17.72
N SER A 23 -12.85 -17.85 -16.48
CA SER A 23 -13.77 -16.76 -16.13
C SER A 23 -13.19 -15.36 -16.37
N ARG A 24 -11.92 -15.25 -16.81
CA ARG A 24 -11.27 -13.97 -17.11
C ARG A 24 -11.59 -13.49 -18.54
N PRO A 25 -11.40 -12.19 -18.85
CA PRO A 25 -11.60 -11.68 -20.20
C PRO A 25 -10.77 -12.44 -21.25
N ARG A 26 -11.38 -12.78 -22.39
CA ARG A 26 -10.72 -13.57 -23.45
C ARG A 26 -9.40 -12.98 -23.93
N ARG A 27 -9.32 -11.65 -24.04
CA ARG A 27 -8.10 -10.93 -24.43
C ARG A 27 -6.99 -11.09 -23.40
N TRP A 28 -7.34 -11.02 -22.11
CA TRP A 28 -6.42 -11.27 -21.01
C TRP A 28 -5.84 -12.69 -21.08
N ILE A 29 -6.71 -13.70 -21.22
CA ILE A 29 -6.31 -15.12 -21.34
C ILE A 29 -5.37 -15.32 -22.53
N ALA A 30 -5.71 -14.77 -23.70
CA ALA A 30 -4.90 -14.91 -24.90
C ALA A 30 -3.49 -14.33 -24.72
N VAL A 31 -3.38 -13.12 -24.15
CA VAL A 31 -2.08 -12.47 -23.90
C VAL A 31 -1.27 -13.24 -22.86
N THR A 32 -1.88 -13.69 -21.76
CA THR A 32 -1.19 -14.48 -20.74
C THR A 32 -0.69 -15.83 -21.27
N LEU A 33 -1.51 -16.57 -22.01
CA LEU A 33 -1.08 -17.84 -22.59
C LEU A 33 0.00 -17.63 -23.66
N THR A 34 -0.11 -16.57 -24.46
CA THR A 34 0.91 -16.23 -25.46
C THR A 34 2.24 -15.88 -24.79
N SER A 35 2.24 -15.06 -23.73
CA SER A 35 3.48 -14.74 -23.01
C SER A 35 4.10 -15.96 -22.35
N MET A 36 3.28 -16.88 -21.82
CA MET A 36 3.76 -18.17 -21.28
C MET A 36 4.44 -19.01 -22.34
N VAL A 37 3.82 -19.16 -23.52
CA VAL A 37 4.39 -19.89 -24.65
C VAL A 37 5.70 -19.26 -25.11
N VAL A 38 5.75 -17.93 -25.24
CA VAL A 38 6.97 -17.19 -25.61
C VAL A 38 8.08 -17.44 -24.60
N ALA A 39 7.80 -17.35 -23.29
CA ALA A 39 8.79 -17.60 -22.25
C ALA A 39 9.37 -19.02 -22.31
N VAL A 40 8.51 -20.04 -22.54
CA VAL A 40 8.93 -21.43 -22.69
C VAL A 40 9.77 -21.63 -23.94
N ILE A 41 9.33 -21.11 -25.10
CA ILE A 41 10.07 -21.21 -26.36
C ILE A 41 11.46 -20.60 -26.20
N LEU A 42 11.55 -19.38 -25.65
CA LEU A 42 12.83 -18.72 -25.43
C LEU A 42 13.73 -19.53 -24.49
N ALA A 43 13.20 -20.05 -23.38
CA ALA A 43 13.99 -20.88 -22.45
C ALA A 43 14.51 -22.17 -23.13
N VAL A 44 13.69 -22.84 -23.93
CA VAL A 44 14.08 -24.06 -24.67
C VAL A 44 15.11 -23.74 -25.75
N VAL A 45 14.89 -22.69 -26.54
CA VAL A 45 15.82 -22.25 -27.59
C VAL A 45 17.17 -21.89 -26.97
N CYS A 46 17.20 -21.12 -25.87
CA CYS A 46 18.44 -20.81 -25.17
C CYS A 46 19.13 -22.06 -24.62
N SER A 47 18.37 -23.05 -24.12
CA SER A 47 18.94 -24.32 -23.63
C SER A 47 19.59 -25.16 -24.74
N LEU A 48 19.10 -25.05 -25.98
CA LEU A 48 19.66 -25.76 -27.12
C LEU A 48 20.85 -25.03 -27.76
N LEU A 49 20.85 -23.71 -27.73
CA LEU A 49 21.82 -22.88 -28.45
C LEU A 49 22.97 -22.36 -27.59
N VAL A 50 22.75 -22.19 -26.28
CA VAL A 50 23.72 -21.54 -25.39
C VAL A 50 24.31 -22.59 -24.45
N PRO A 51 25.58 -22.99 -24.62
CA PRO A 51 26.22 -23.92 -23.72
C PRO A 51 26.36 -23.31 -22.32
N VAL A 52 26.32 -24.15 -21.29
CA VAL A 52 26.48 -23.76 -19.89
C VAL A 52 27.84 -24.27 -19.39
N THR A 53 28.63 -23.38 -18.80
CA THR A 53 29.92 -23.75 -18.20
C THR A 53 29.76 -24.18 -16.74
N ALA A 54 30.73 -24.93 -16.20
CA ALA A 54 30.73 -25.33 -14.79
C ALA A 54 30.72 -24.11 -13.85
N GLY A 55 31.49 -23.07 -14.13
CA GLY A 55 31.49 -21.84 -13.34
C GLY A 55 30.14 -21.10 -13.35
N GLN A 56 29.40 -21.14 -14.46
CA GLN A 56 28.04 -20.58 -14.51
C GLN A 56 27.04 -21.40 -13.68
N LEU A 57 27.22 -22.72 -13.60
CA LEU A 57 26.42 -23.57 -12.72
C LEU A 57 26.72 -23.32 -11.24
N GLU A 58 27.99 -23.13 -10.87
CA GLU A 58 28.39 -22.77 -9.51
C GLU A 58 27.80 -21.42 -9.10
N LEU A 59 27.89 -20.42 -9.97
CA LEU A 59 27.32 -19.10 -9.73
C LEU A 59 25.78 -19.15 -9.64
N PHE A 60 25.14 -19.91 -10.52
CA PHE A 60 23.69 -20.14 -10.45
C PHE A 60 23.27 -20.83 -9.15
N ALA A 61 24.05 -21.81 -8.67
CA ALA A 61 23.79 -22.47 -7.40
C ALA A 61 23.93 -21.51 -6.22
N LEU A 62 24.94 -20.63 -6.23
CA LEU A 62 25.11 -19.59 -5.22
C LEU A 62 23.93 -18.60 -5.20
N ILE A 63 23.56 -18.03 -6.36
CA ILE A 63 22.43 -17.10 -6.47
C ILE A 63 21.14 -17.78 -6.01
N SER A 64 20.89 -19.02 -6.44
CA SER A 64 19.71 -19.79 -6.05
C SER A 64 19.66 -20.04 -4.54
N GLY A 65 20.79 -20.43 -3.93
CA GLY A 65 20.89 -20.67 -2.50
C GLY A 65 20.62 -19.41 -1.66
N LEU A 66 21.21 -18.29 -2.05
CA LEU A 66 21.01 -17.00 -1.39
C LEU A 66 19.56 -16.50 -1.55
N ALA A 67 18.98 -16.63 -2.75
CA ALA A 67 17.61 -16.24 -3.02
C ALA A 67 16.59 -17.06 -2.22
N VAL A 68 16.80 -18.37 -2.11
CA VAL A 68 16.00 -19.26 -1.27
C VAL A 68 16.17 -18.91 0.22
N ALA A 69 17.40 -18.68 0.68
CA ALA A 69 17.65 -18.28 2.07
C ALA A 69 16.96 -16.97 2.43
N GLN A 70 17.05 -15.95 1.57
CA GLN A 70 16.37 -14.68 1.74
C GLN A 70 14.84 -14.84 1.75
N THR A 71 14.30 -15.70 0.88
CA THR A 71 12.87 -16.02 0.86
C THR A 71 12.42 -16.72 2.15
N GLU A 72 13.25 -17.61 2.70
CA GLU A 72 12.93 -18.32 3.94
C GLU A 72 12.94 -17.38 5.16
N ILE A 73 13.94 -16.50 5.25
CA ILE A 73 14.04 -15.49 6.32
C ILE A 73 12.85 -14.54 6.29
N THR A 74 12.38 -14.18 5.10
CA THR A 74 11.29 -13.22 4.90
C THR A 74 9.91 -13.86 4.76
N ARG A 75 9.80 -15.18 4.93
CA ARG A 75 8.58 -15.97 4.72
C ARG A 75 7.36 -15.43 5.47
N GLN A 76 7.53 -14.99 6.72
CA GLN A 76 6.42 -14.48 7.53
C GLN A 76 5.91 -13.13 7.01
N ILE A 77 6.82 -12.26 6.56
CA ILE A 77 6.51 -10.97 5.95
C ILE A 77 5.73 -11.21 4.66
N GLU A 78 6.18 -12.15 3.83
CA GLU A 78 5.53 -12.51 2.57
C GLU A 78 4.12 -13.10 2.78
N ARG A 79 3.93 -13.94 3.82
CA ARG A 79 2.59 -14.45 4.20
C ARG A 79 1.65 -13.33 4.61
N GLN A 80 2.08 -12.43 5.49
CA GLN A 80 1.27 -11.29 5.94
C GLN A 80 0.94 -10.36 4.76
N ARG A 81 1.91 -10.03 3.92
CA ARG A 81 1.72 -9.21 2.72
C ARG A 81 0.63 -9.79 1.81
N ARG A 82 0.59 -11.11 1.61
CA ARG A 82 -0.43 -11.78 0.78
C ARG A 82 -1.82 -11.75 1.39
N MET A 83 -1.94 -11.83 2.71
CA MET A 83 -3.25 -11.72 3.38
C MET A 83 -3.83 -10.31 3.20
N LEU A 84 -2.96 -9.29 3.19
CA LEU A 84 -3.34 -7.87 3.13
C LEU A 84 -3.52 -7.36 1.69
N SER A 85 -2.79 -7.91 0.71
CA SER A 85 -2.79 -7.43 -0.67
C SER A 85 -3.94 -8.00 -1.50
N ARG A 86 -4.79 -7.15 -2.07
CA ARG A 86 -5.79 -7.53 -3.10
C ARG A 86 -5.35 -7.22 -4.54
N GLY A 87 -4.25 -6.47 -4.74
CA GLY A 87 -3.76 -5.96 -6.02
C GLY A 87 -2.49 -6.64 -6.57
N PRO A 88 -1.87 -6.08 -7.63
CA PRO A 88 -0.66 -6.60 -8.27
C PRO A 88 0.50 -6.74 -7.28
N HIS A 89 1.31 -7.78 -7.50
CA HIS A 89 2.33 -8.24 -6.57
C HIS A 89 3.68 -7.66 -6.96
N ILE A 90 4.17 -6.63 -6.23
CA ILE A 90 5.56 -6.19 -6.36
C ILE A 90 6.42 -7.23 -5.67
N ASN A 91 7.10 -8.03 -6.49
CA ASN A 91 7.89 -9.16 -6.04
C ASN A 91 9.36 -8.76 -5.91
N VAL A 92 9.93 -8.94 -4.72
CA VAL A 92 11.33 -8.60 -4.44
C VAL A 92 12.30 -9.59 -5.10
N THR A 93 11.80 -10.58 -5.84
CA THR A 93 12.62 -11.51 -6.64
C THR A 93 13.49 -10.83 -7.69
N SER A 94 13.15 -9.61 -8.13
CA SER A 94 13.94 -8.86 -9.13
C SER A 94 15.40 -8.63 -8.68
N VAL A 95 15.66 -8.55 -7.36
CA VAL A 95 17.03 -8.43 -6.81
C VAL A 95 17.94 -9.60 -7.19
N TRP A 96 17.37 -10.79 -7.38
CA TRP A 96 18.12 -12.01 -7.74
C TRP A 96 18.11 -12.27 -9.25
N LEU A 97 17.03 -11.88 -9.93
CA LEU A 97 16.89 -12.06 -11.37
C LEU A 97 17.77 -11.12 -12.17
N LEU A 98 18.02 -9.89 -11.69
CA LEU A 98 18.90 -8.95 -12.40
C LEU A 98 20.37 -9.43 -12.45
N PRO A 99 21.02 -9.83 -11.33
CA PRO A 99 22.34 -10.47 -11.39
C PRO A 99 22.35 -11.74 -12.22
N ALA A 100 21.32 -12.58 -12.12
CA ALA A 100 21.23 -13.79 -12.93
C ALA A 100 21.20 -13.46 -14.43
N ALA A 101 20.43 -12.44 -14.83
CA ALA A 101 20.34 -11.99 -16.22
C ALA A 101 21.67 -11.47 -16.80
N LEU A 102 22.57 -10.98 -15.95
CA LEU A 102 23.87 -10.44 -16.35
C LEU A 102 25.00 -11.47 -16.27
N LEU A 103 24.92 -12.44 -15.37
CA LEU A 103 26.05 -13.31 -15.03
C LEU A 103 25.89 -14.77 -15.47
N VAL A 104 24.66 -15.24 -15.73
CA VAL A 104 24.41 -16.63 -16.16
C VAL A 104 23.62 -16.67 -17.46
N PRO A 105 23.70 -17.79 -18.23
CA PRO A 105 22.94 -17.94 -19.46
C PRO A 105 21.42 -17.79 -19.25
N PRO A 106 20.67 -17.27 -20.24
CA PRO A 106 19.24 -16.98 -20.10
C PRO A 106 18.41 -18.17 -19.60
N GLN A 107 18.69 -19.39 -20.04
CA GLN A 107 17.98 -20.58 -19.58
C GLN A 107 18.07 -20.79 -18.05
N LEU A 108 19.18 -20.38 -17.42
CA LEU A 108 19.33 -20.43 -15.97
C LEU A 108 18.57 -19.31 -15.27
N VAL A 109 18.36 -18.16 -15.91
CA VAL A 109 17.46 -17.10 -15.42
C VAL A 109 16.02 -17.60 -15.35
N ALA A 110 15.57 -18.30 -16.41
CA ALA A 110 14.26 -18.94 -16.42
C ALA A 110 14.13 -20.01 -15.33
N ALA A 111 15.17 -20.85 -15.16
CA ALA A 111 15.21 -21.85 -14.10
C ALA A 111 15.15 -21.21 -12.69
N LEU A 112 15.86 -20.10 -12.46
CA LEU A 112 15.83 -19.36 -11.18
C LEU A 112 14.44 -18.81 -10.89
N ALA A 113 13.78 -18.19 -11.86
CA ALA A 113 12.43 -17.67 -11.69
C ALA A 113 11.43 -18.79 -11.35
N VAL A 114 11.50 -19.92 -12.06
CA VAL A 114 10.68 -21.10 -11.76
C VAL A 114 10.96 -21.63 -10.36
N LEU A 115 12.23 -21.79 -9.98
CA LEU A 115 12.65 -22.23 -8.66
C LEU A 115 12.04 -21.36 -7.56
N LEU A 116 12.18 -20.03 -7.66
CA LEU A 116 11.69 -19.11 -6.63
C LEU A 116 10.17 -19.13 -6.52
N TYR A 117 9.44 -19.17 -7.63
CA TYR A 117 7.98 -19.24 -7.60
C TYR A 117 7.47 -20.58 -7.09
N VAL A 118 8.09 -21.70 -7.46
CA VAL A 118 7.75 -23.03 -6.92
C VAL A 118 8.08 -23.12 -5.44
N TYR A 119 9.22 -22.56 -5.00
CA TYR A 119 9.59 -22.52 -3.60
C TYR A 119 8.61 -21.68 -2.76
N LEU A 120 8.27 -20.49 -3.24
CA LEU A 120 7.22 -19.64 -2.66
C LEU A 120 5.88 -20.38 -2.61
N ALA A 121 5.55 -21.15 -3.65
CA ALA A 121 4.36 -21.98 -3.69
C ALA A 121 4.26 -22.95 -2.53
N PHE A 122 5.33 -23.72 -2.37
CA PHE A 122 5.35 -24.78 -1.39
C PHE A 122 5.46 -24.25 0.05
N ARG A 123 6.29 -23.23 0.28
CA ARG A 123 6.62 -22.74 1.62
C ARG A 123 5.74 -21.60 2.10
N SER A 124 5.38 -20.67 1.23
CA SER A 124 4.63 -19.47 1.60
C SER A 124 3.14 -19.66 1.39
N TRP A 125 2.71 -20.30 0.29
CA TRP A 125 1.28 -20.35 -0.07
C TRP A 125 0.50 -21.44 0.67
N ASN A 126 1.15 -22.52 1.13
CA ASN A 126 0.50 -23.58 1.92
C ASN A 126 -0.17 -23.00 3.18
N GLY A 127 -1.50 -23.01 3.22
CA GLY A 127 -2.32 -22.52 4.35
C GLY A 127 -2.75 -21.05 4.27
N THR A 128 -2.38 -20.32 3.22
CA THR A 128 -2.94 -18.99 2.90
C THR A 128 -3.91 -19.13 1.72
N ARG A 129 -4.89 -18.22 1.57
CA ARG A 129 -5.98 -18.30 0.55
C ARG A 129 -5.50 -18.95 -0.76
N PRO A 130 -6.22 -19.92 -1.35
CA PRO A 130 -5.76 -20.62 -2.55
C PRO A 130 -5.44 -19.60 -3.64
N GLY A 131 -4.15 -19.34 -3.85
CA GLY A 131 -3.71 -18.47 -4.93
C GLY A 131 -4.16 -19.10 -6.23
N GLU A 132 -4.90 -18.37 -7.05
CA GLU A 132 -5.32 -18.88 -8.35
C GLU A 132 -4.05 -19.24 -9.15
N ALA A 133 -3.85 -20.53 -9.44
CA ALA A 133 -2.60 -21.03 -10.02
C ALA A 133 -2.18 -20.29 -11.30
N HIS A 134 -3.15 -19.79 -12.06
CA HIS A 134 -2.88 -19.00 -13.25
C HIS A 134 -2.23 -17.64 -12.96
N ARG A 135 -2.52 -16.98 -11.83
CA ARG A 135 -1.88 -15.72 -11.44
C ARG A 135 -0.41 -15.92 -11.09
N VAL A 136 -0.13 -17.03 -10.41
CA VAL A 136 1.25 -17.45 -10.11
C VAL A 136 2.02 -17.65 -11.41
N ALA A 137 1.44 -18.41 -12.35
CA ALA A 137 2.10 -18.73 -13.60
C ALA A 137 2.28 -17.48 -14.48
N ALA A 138 1.30 -16.58 -14.52
CA ALA A 138 1.39 -15.29 -15.19
C ALA A 138 2.51 -14.42 -14.60
N ASN A 139 2.58 -14.30 -13.27
CA ASN A 139 3.63 -13.52 -12.60
C ASN A 139 5.02 -14.12 -12.83
N ALA A 140 5.17 -15.45 -12.72
CA ALA A 140 6.43 -16.13 -13.02
C ALA A 140 6.87 -15.86 -14.47
N THR A 141 5.93 -15.89 -15.41
CA THR A 141 6.17 -15.60 -16.82
C THR A 141 6.64 -14.16 -17.03
N THR A 142 5.99 -13.18 -16.40
CA THR A 142 6.44 -11.78 -16.43
C THR A 142 7.88 -11.66 -15.94
N MET A 143 8.22 -12.29 -14.80
CA MET A 143 9.58 -12.24 -14.26
C MET A 143 10.63 -12.89 -15.18
N ILE A 144 10.30 -14.02 -15.84
CA ILE A 144 11.19 -14.66 -16.82
C ILE A 144 11.44 -13.72 -18.00
N LEU A 145 10.39 -13.15 -18.58
CA LEU A 145 10.51 -12.25 -19.73
C LEU A 145 11.23 -10.95 -19.36
N SER A 146 11.02 -10.41 -18.16
CA SER A 146 11.79 -9.27 -17.64
C SER A 146 13.26 -9.60 -17.47
N GLY A 147 13.60 -10.81 -16.99
CA GLY A 147 14.98 -11.30 -16.94
C GLY A 147 15.62 -11.39 -18.32
N PHE A 148 14.89 -11.88 -19.34
CA PHE A 148 15.37 -11.89 -20.72
C PHE A 148 15.52 -10.48 -21.30
N GLY A 149 14.59 -9.57 -20.99
CA GLY A 149 14.69 -8.16 -21.35
C GLY A 149 15.93 -7.50 -20.76
N ALA A 150 16.26 -7.81 -19.50
CA ALA A 150 17.47 -7.35 -18.84
C ALA A 150 18.74 -7.87 -19.51
N ALA A 151 18.79 -9.18 -19.81
CA ALA A 151 19.92 -9.80 -20.50
C ALA A 151 20.15 -9.20 -21.89
N LEU A 152 19.07 -9.01 -22.66
CA LEU A 152 19.12 -8.39 -23.98
C LEU A 152 19.59 -6.94 -23.90
N ALA A 153 19.02 -6.13 -23.00
CA ALA A 153 19.39 -4.73 -22.85
C ALA A 153 20.86 -4.58 -22.39
N GLY A 154 21.30 -5.41 -21.45
CA GLY A 154 22.71 -5.48 -21.04
C GLY A 154 23.64 -5.83 -22.19
N HIS A 155 23.27 -6.80 -23.03
CA HIS A 155 24.04 -7.18 -24.21
C HIS A 155 24.10 -6.05 -25.26
N LEU A 156 22.96 -5.42 -25.57
CA LEU A 156 22.87 -4.33 -26.54
C LEU A 156 23.60 -3.07 -26.10
N ALA A 157 23.77 -2.85 -24.80
CA ALA A 157 24.53 -1.71 -24.30
C ALA A 157 26.00 -1.73 -24.73
N GLY A 158 26.54 -2.90 -25.11
CA GLY A 158 27.88 -3.09 -25.69
C GLY A 158 29.06 -2.62 -24.82
N SER A 159 28.76 -2.15 -23.60
CA SER A 159 29.67 -1.50 -22.66
C SER A 159 29.73 -2.33 -21.38
N HIS A 160 30.84 -2.24 -20.66
CA HIS A 160 31.07 -3.01 -19.43
C HIS A 160 30.84 -2.15 -18.19
N GLY A 161 30.60 -2.80 -17.04
CA GLY A 161 30.47 -2.11 -15.77
C GLY A 161 29.10 -1.46 -15.58
N VAL A 162 29.08 -0.20 -15.12
CA VAL A 162 27.84 0.47 -14.65
C VAL A 162 26.82 0.69 -15.76
N THR A 163 27.26 1.00 -16.99
CA THR A 163 26.37 1.24 -18.12
C THR A 163 25.59 -0.02 -18.52
N MET A 164 26.24 -1.19 -18.48
CA MET A 164 25.61 -2.49 -18.71
C MET A 164 24.52 -2.77 -17.67
N VAL A 165 24.84 -2.54 -16.39
CA VAL A 165 23.92 -2.76 -15.27
C VAL A 165 22.72 -1.81 -15.37
N ALA A 166 22.96 -0.54 -15.68
CA ALA A 166 21.90 0.44 -15.87
C ALA A 166 20.97 0.06 -17.03
N ALA A 167 21.54 -0.35 -18.17
CA ALA A 167 20.76 -0.80 -19.32
C ALA A 167 19.94 -2.06 -19.00
N ALA A 168 20.52 -3.04 -18.30
CA ALA A 168 19.82 -4.24 -17.86
C ALA A 168 18.68 -3.93 -16.88
N ALA A 169 18.91 -3.04 -15.91
CA ALA A 169 17.87 -2.60 -14.98
C ALA A 169 16.71 -1.88 -15.69
N LEU A 170 17.03 -0.99 -16.64
CA LEU A 170 16.02 -0.32 -17.47
C LEU A 170 15.25 -1.32 -18.34
N GLY A 171 15.94 -2.29 -18.96
CA GLY A 171 15.31 -3.35 -19.75
C GLY A 171 14.37 -4.22 -18.91
N TYR A 172 14.81 -4.58 -17.70
CA TYR A 172 13.98 -5.31 -16.74
C TYR A 172 12.71 -4.53 -16.40
N PHE A 173 12.88 -3.27 -15.97
CA PHE A 173 11.80 -2.39 -15.54
C PHE A 173 10.80 -2.17 -16.67
N ALA A 174 11.28 -1.83 -17.88
CA ALA A 174 10.42 -1.59 -19.04
C ALA A 174 9.56 -2.81 -19.39
N VAL A 175 10.15 -4.01 -19.44
CA VAL A 175 9.41 -5.24 -19.74
C VAL A 175 8.44 -5.59 -18.61
N ASN A 176 8.86 -5.46 -17.35
CA ASN A 176 8.00 -5.76 -16.20
C ASN A 176 6.77 -4.84 -16.17
N THR A 177 6.98 -3.53 -16.31
CA THR A 177 5.93 -2.51 -16.29
C THR A 177 5.00 -2.66 -17.49
N ALA A 178 5.53 -2.93 -18.69
CA ALA A 178 4.70 -3.15 -19.88
C ALA A 178 3.81 -4.39 -19.74
N LEU A 179 4.36 -5.53 -19.32
CA LEU A 179 3.60 -6.78 -19.18
C LEU A 179 2.59 -6.72 -18.04
N THR A 180 2.99 -6.18 -16.89
CA THR A 180 2.10 -6.03 -15.73
C THR A 180 0.99 -5.03 -16.01
N GLY A 181 1.32 -3.86 -16.57
CA GLY A 181 0.35 -2.83 -16.92
C GLY A 181 -0.63 -3.27 -18.00
N LEU A 182 -0.15 -3.97 -19.04
CA LEU A 182 -1.02 -4.59 -20.05
C LEU A 182 -1.94 -5.65 -19.42
N GLY A 183 -1.40 -6.47 -18.51
CA GLY A 183 -2.17 -7.47 -17.77
C GLY A 183 -3.28 -6.85 -16.92
N LEU A 184 -3.01 -5.72 -16.26
CA LEU A 184 -4.00 -5.00 -15.45
C LEU A 184 -5.06 -4.32 -16.34
N TYR A 185 -4.63 -3.64 -17.40
CA TYR A 185 -5.53 -3.02 -18.38
C TYR A 185 -6.50 -4.04 -18.99
N LEU A 186 -5.98 -5.20 -19.43
CA LEU A 186 -6.82 -6.24 -20.05
C LEU A 186 -7.74 -6.96 -19.05
N ALA A 187 -7.42 -6.91 -17.75
CA ALA A 187 -8.24 -7.53 -16.72
C ALA A 187 -9.51 -6.71 -16.43
N ASP A 188 -9.41 -5.38 -16.45
CA ASP A 188 -10.53 -4.46 -16.26
C ASP A 188 -10.35 -3.15 -17.05
N PRO A 189 -10.63 -3.14 -18.36
CA PRO A 189 -10.40 -1.96 -19.21
C PRO A 189 -11.26 -0.75 -18.84
N ALA A 190 -12.41 -0.98 -18.19
CA ALA A 190 -13.37 0.08 -17.88
C ALA A 190 -12.86 1.00 -16.74
N ASN A 191 -12.09 0.43 -15.81
CA ASN A 191 -11.53 1.15 -14.66
C ASN A 191 -10.03 1.43 -14.79
N ALA A 192 -9.44 1.16 -15.95
CA ALA A 192 -8.00 1.27 -16.16
C ALA A 192 -7.56 2.74 -16.31
N THR A 193 -6.84 3.24 -15.31
CA THR A 193 -6.14 4.54 -15.34
C THR A 193 -4.63 4.34 -15.53
N PRO A 194 -3.89 5.35 -16.02
CA PRO A 194 -2.43 5.27 -16.11
C PRO A 194 -1.77 4.89 -14.78
N SER A 195 -2.24 5.42 -13.66
CA SER A 195 -1.73 5.08 -12.32
C SER A 195 -2.07 3.65 -11.89
N SER A 196 -3.22 3.11 -12.29
CA SER A 196 -3.58 1.72 -12.00
C SER A 196 -2.76 0.70 -12.81
N CYS A 197 -2.32 1.06 -14.02
CA CYS A 197 -1.57 0.18 -14.91
C CYS A 197 -0.05 0.31 -14.74
N LEU A 198 0.46 1.53 -14.61
CA LEU A 198 1.90 1.80 -14.48
C LEU A 198 2.39 1.81 -13.02
N GLY A 199 1.47 1.68 -12.06
CA GLY A 199 1.79 1.77 -10.64
C GLY A 199 1.93 3.21 -10.14
N THR A 200 1.93 3.36 -8.82
CA THR A 200 2.17 4.65 -8.17
C THR A 200 3.66 5.04 -8.21
N MET A 201 3.97 6.29 -7.85
CA MET A 201 5.37 6.71 -7.71
C MET A 201 6.09 5.85 -6.66
N ASP A 202 5.44 5.57 -5.53
CA ASP A 202 5.98 4.73 -4.45
C ASP A 202 6.28 3.30 -4.93
N ASP A 203 5.39 2.70 -5.73
CA ASP A 203 5.56 1.36 -6.29
C ASP A 203 6.77 1.29 -7.23
N ASN A 204 6.90 2.29 -8.11
CA ASN A 204 7.98 2.36 -9.09
C ASN A 204 9.33 2.68 -8.44
N LEU A 205 9.34 3.56 -7.42
CA LEU A 205 10.53 3.84 -6.62
C LEU A 205 11.00 2.60 -5.86
N LEU A 206 10.07 1.81 -5.32
CA LEU A 206 10.40 0.56 -4.65
C LEU A 206 11.06 -0.43 -5.61
N GLU A 207 10.49 -0.66 -6.79
CA GLU A 207 11.08 -1.58 -7.80
C GLU A 207 12.45 -1.09 -8.27
N THR A 208 12.58 0.21 -8.56
CA THR A 208 13.85 0.82 -8.94
C THR A 208 14.91 0.63 -7.85
N SER A 209 14.53 0.81 -6.57
CA SER A 209 15.44 0.58 -5.44
C SER A 209 15.91 -0.88 -5.37
N ILE A 210 15.00 -1.84 -5.60
CA ILE A 210 15.32 -3.27 -5.62
C ILE A 210 16.28 -3.61 -6.78
N LEU A 211 16.06 -3.03 -7.96
CA LEU A 211 16.95 -3.19 -9.12
C LEU A 211 18.33 -2.59 -8.87
N CYS A 212 18.43 -1.44 -8.21
CA CYS A 212 19.73 -0.87 -7.78
C CYS A 212 20.49 -1.82 -6.86
N VAL A 213 19.81 -2.45 -5.90
CA VAL A 213 20.41 -3.49 -5.04
C VAL A 213 20.86 -4.69 -5.87
N GLY A 214 20.08 -5.13 -6.86
CA GLY A 214 20.48 -6.18 -7.80
C GLY A 214 21.71 -5.80 -8.63
N GLY A 215 21.82 -4.55 -9.06
CA GLY A 215 22.99 -4.02 -9.76
C GLY A 215 24.25 -4.04 -8.91
N LEU A 216 24.16 -3.60 -7.65
CA LEU A 216 25.24 -3.70 -6.67
C LEU A 216 25.62 -5.16 -6.40
N LEU A 217 24.63 -6.04 -6.25
CA LEU A 217 24.84 -7.47 -6.05
C LEU A 217 25.57 -8.11 -7.24
N THR A 218 25.33 -7.65 -8.47
CA THR A 218 26.06 -8.09 -9.67
C THR A 218 27.56 -7.79 -9.55
N MET A 219 27.91 -6.59 -9.07
CA MET A 219 29.31 -6.21 -8.84
C MET A 219 29.94 -7.05 -7.73
N VAL A 220 29.21 -7.30 -6.64
CA VAL A 220 29.69 -8.12 -5.52
C VAL A 220 29.91 -9.57 -5.97
N LEU A 221 28.96 -10.18 -6.67
CA LEU A 221 29.06 -11.56 -7.18
C LEU A 221 30.22 -11.75 -8.16
N THR A 222 30.66 -10.70 -8.85
CA THR A 222 31.77 -10.78 -9.81
C THR A 222 33.14 -10.64 -9.13
N ASN A 223 33.24 -9.87 -8.04
CA ASN A 223 34.51 -9.58 -7.39
C ASN A 223 34.73 -10.40 -6.11
N GLU A 224 33.74 -10.43 -5.22
CA GLU A 224 33.82 -11.06 -3.89
C GLU A 224 32.49 -11.78 -3.56
N PRO A 225 32.23 -12.96 -4.14
CA PRO A 225 30.93 -13.63 -4.05
C PRO A 225 30.48 -13.95 -2.62
N LEU A 226 31.41 -14.11 -1.68
CA LEU A 226 31.09 -14.37 -0.28
C LEU A 226 30.38 -13.18 0.39
N LEU A 227 30.64 -11.95 -0.07
CA LEU A 227 30.01 -10.75 0.47
C LEU A 227 28.54 -10.61 0.03
N SER A 228 28.06 -11.40 -0.93
CA SER A 228 26.67 -11.38 -1.39
C SER A 228 25.65 -11.71 -0.29
N VAL A 229 26.07 -12.40 0.77
CA VAL A 229 25.22 -12.66 1.96
C VAL A 229 24.78 -11.37 2.66
N LEU A 230 25.56 -10.30 2.55
CA LEU A 230 25.28 -9.02 3.21
C LEU A 230 24.02 -8.34 2.66
N VAL A 231 23.57 -8.69 1.45
CA VAL A 231 22.34 -8.15 0.84
C VAL A 231 21.08 -8.63 1.57
N ILE A 232 21.13 -9.76 2.29
CA ILE A 232 19.97 -10.34 2.97
C ILE A 232 19.40 -9.40 4.04
N LEU A 233 20.25 -8.77 4.85
CA LEU A 233 19.81 -7.92 5.97
C LEU A 233 19.13 -6.63 5.48
N PRO A 234 19.71 -5.83 4.56
CA PRO A 234 19.03 -4.68 3.96
C PRO A 234 17.70 -5.05 3.30
N LEU A 235 17.64 -6.17 2.58
CA LEU A 235 16.39 -6.63 1.95
C LEU A 235 15.31 -6.99 2.99
N TYR A 236 15.70 -7.64 4.10
CA TYR A 236 14.77 -7.93 5.19
C TYR A 236 14.18 -6.64 5.78
N VAL A 237 15.02 -5.65 6.07
CA VAL A 237 14.58 -4.35 6.61
C VAL A 237 13.65 -3.64 5.62
N LEU A 238 14.03 -3.58 4.34
CA LEU A 238 13.22 -2.95 3.29
C LEU A 238 11.83 -3.60 3.20
N GLN A 239 11.77 -4.93 3.16
CA GLN A 239 10.51 -5.67 3.06
C GLN A 239 9.63 -5.49 4.30
N ARG A 240 10.24 -5.44 5.49
CA ARG A 240 9.55 -5.21 6.76
C ARG A 240 8.97 -3.79 6.82
N SER A 241 9.73 -2.77 6.43
CA SER A 241 9.28 -1.38 6.44
C SER A 241 8.08 -1.16 5.50
N VAL A 242 8.12 -1.73 4.30
CA VAL A 242 6.99 -1.68 3.34
C VAL A 242 5.75 -2.37 3.91
N LEU A 243 5.90 -3.50 4.62
CA LEU A 243 4.77 -4.18 5.24
C LEU A 243 4.16 -3.37 6.38
N ILE A 244 4.99 -2.74 7.22
CA ILE A 244 4.53 -1.92 8.35
C ILE A 244 3.72 -0.73 7.84
N LYS A 245 4.24 0.03 6.86
CA LYS A 245 3.50 1.15 6.24
C LYS A 245 2.13 0.70 5.75
N ARG A 246 2.06 -0.46 5.08
CA ARG A 246 0.79 -1.00 4.57
C ARG A 246 -0.18 -1.45 5.68
N LEU A 247 0.34 -1.95 6.79
CA LEU A 247 -0.48 -2.29 7.96
C LEU A 247 -1.05 -1.03 8.62
N GLU A 248 -0.27 0.04 8.67
CA GLU A 248 -0.70 1.36 9.15
C GLU A 248 -1.81 1.92 8.24
N ASP A 249 -1.63 1.86 6.92
CA ASP A 249 -2.63 2.28 5.93
C ASP A 249 -3.95 1.47 6.04
N LEU A 250 -3.86 0.18 6.35
CA LEU A 250 -5.01 -0.73 6.44
C LEU A 250 -5.68 -0.73 7.82
N ALA A 251 -5.09 -0.10 8.83
CA ALA A 251 -5.77 0.09 10.09
C ALA A 251 -7.02 0.94 9.81
N THR A 252 -8.21 0.48 10.20
CA THR A 252 -9.44 1.28 10.00
C THR A 252 -9.68 2.26 11.15
N THR A 253 -9.03 1.99 12.28
CA THR A 253 -9.20 2.73 13.53
C THR A 253 -7.86 3.11 14.13
N ASP A 254 -7.80 4.28 14.76
CA ASP A 254 -6.68 4.69 15.58
C ASP A 254 -6.57 3.82 16.84
N GLN A 255 -5.38 3.28 17.11
CA GLN A 255 -5.19 2.30 18.18
C GLN A 255 -5.44 2.88 19.58
N LYS A 256 -5.20 4.18 19.78
CA LYS A 256 -5.34 4.80 21.10
C LYS A 256 -6.79 5.12 21.42
N THR A 257 -7.51 5.66 20.45
CA THR A 257 -8.86 6.24 20.62
C THR A 257 -9.99 5.37 20.12
N GLN A 258 -9.70 4.36 19.28
CA GLN A 258 -10.69 3.50 18.62
C GLN A 258 -11.68 4.28 17.71
N LEU A 259 -11.36 5.53 17.39
CA LEU A 259 -12.02 6.30 16.34
C LEU A 259 -11.46 5.89 14.97
N LEU A 260 -12.08 6.36 13.89
CA LEU A 260 -11.50 6.19 12.56
C LEU A 260 -10.11 6.82 12.52
N ASN A 261 -9.15 6.18 11.86
CA ASN A 261 -7.91 6.87 11.55
C ASN A 261 -8.15 7.91 10.43
N ALA A 262 -7.20 8.81 10.24
CA ALA A 262 -7.29 9.89 9.25
C ALA A 262 -7.67 9.37 7.84
N THR A 263 -7.02 8.29 7.37
CA THR A 263 -7.28 7.69 6.06
C THR A 263 -8.72 7.19 5.93
N THR A 264 -9.21 6.41 6.89
CA THR A 264 -10.56 5.84 6.84
C THR A 264 -11.63 6.94 6.99
N TRP A 265 -11.36 7.97 7.77
CA TRP A 265 -12.23 9.13 7.90
C TRP A 265 -12.33 9.91 6.59
N GLN A 266 -11.19 10.18 5.93
CA GLN A 266 -11.14 10.92 4.66
C GLN A 266 -11.87 10.16 3.54
N ASP A 267 -11.69 8.83 3.45
CA ASP A 267 -12.46 7.98 2.52
C ASP A 267 -13.97 8.01 2.81
N GLY A 268 -14.36 8.13 4.07
CA GLY A 268 -15.75 8.36 4.47
C GLY A 268 -16.27 9.72 4.02
N ALA A 269 -15.49 10.78 4.26
CA ALA A 269 -15.85 12.15 3.89
C ALA A 269 -15.97 12.33 2.36
N GLN A 270 -15.11 11.69 1.58
CA GLN A 270 -15.19 11.76 0.12
C GLN A 270 -16.47 11.11 -0.41
N ARG A 271 -16.90 9.99 0.21
CA ARG A 271 -18.19 9.36 -0.10
C ARG A 271 -19.38 10.25 0.28
N GLU A 272 -19.25 11.00 1.37
CA GLU A 272 -20.26 11.95 1.79
C GLU A 272 -20.41 13.11 0.80
N VAL A 273 -19.32 13.70 0.31
CA VAL A 273 -19.37 14.74 -0.74
C VAL A 273 -20.17 14.25 -1.94
N SER A 274 -19.82 13.08 -2.47
CA SER A 274 -20.56 12.52 -3.61
C SER A 274 -22.03 12.21 -3.29
N ARG A 275 -22.39 11.94 -2.02
CA ARG A 275 -23.78 11.76 -1.61
C ARG A 275 -24.52 13.10 -1.58
N ALA A 276 -23.95 14.09 -0.90
CA ALA A 276 -24.50 15.42 -0.76
C ALA A 276 -24.70 16.10 -2.13
N GLU A 277 -23.77 15.94 -3.08
CA GLU A 277 -23.92 16.43 -4.45
C GLU A 277 -25.13 15.80 -5.17
N ARG A 278 -25.30 14.48 -5.07
CA ARG A 278 -26.42 13.77 -5.72
C ARG A 278 -27.78 14.12 -5.11
N GLU A 279 -27.81 14.37 -3.80
CA GLU A 279 -29.04 14.66 -3.05
C GLU A 279 -29.31 16.16 -2.94
N ASN A 280 -28.44 17.01 -3.50
CA ASN A 280 -28.44 18.46 -3.28
C ASN A 280 -28.54 18.83 -1.79
N GLY A 281 -27.80 18.08 -0.96
CA GLY A 281 -27.76 18.18 0.49
C GLY A 281 -26.52 18.92 1.00
N SER A 282 -26.41 19.01 2.33
CA SER A 282 -25.29 19.63 3.04
C SER A 282 -24.71 18.68 4.08
N PHE A 283 -23.48 18.96 4.52
CA PHE A 283 -22.93 18.38 5.73
C PHE A 283 -22.09 19.42 6.47
N GLY A 284 -21.99 19.26 7.80
CA GLY A 284 -21.07 20.02 8.64
C GLY A 284 -19.78 19.23 8.88
N ALA A 285 -18.66 19.93 8.91
CA ALA A 285 -17.35 19.38 9.26
C ALA A 285 -16.77 20.15 10.43
N LEU A 286 -16.28 19.42 11.43
CA LEU A 286 -15.66 19.95 12.63
C LEU A 286 -14.20 19.53 12.64
N MET A 287 -13.30 20.50 12.80
CA MET A 287 -11.92 20.28 13.20
C MET A 287 -11.78 20.65 14.67
N ILE A 288 -11.31 19.73 15.50
CA ILE A 288 -11.24 19.85 16.96
C ILE A 288 -9.79 19.68 17.37
N ASP A 289 -9.23 20.68 18.04
CA ASP A 289 -7.85 20.64 18.51
C ASP A 289 -7.78 20.88 20.02
N LEU A 290 -7.07 20.00 20.74
CA LEU A 290 -6.93 20.12 22.19
C LEU A 290 -5.94 21.22 22.57
N ASP A 291 -6.43 22.16 23.37
CA ASP A 291 -5.62 23.27 23.84
C ASP A 291 -4.55 22.79 24.81
N HIS A 292 -3.30 23.21 24.57
CA HIS A 292 -2.16 22.94 25.46
C HIS A 292 -1.89 21.45 25.72
N PHE A 293 -2.24 20.55 24.79
CA PHE A 293 -2.04 19.10 24.96
C PHE A 293 -0.58 18.73 25.24
N LYS A 294 0.37 19.39 24.58
CA LYS A 294 1.80 19.21 24.87
C LYS A 294 2.15 19.41 26.36
N SER A 295 1.55 20.41 27.02
CA SER A 295 1.78 20.67 28.45
C SER A 295 1.33 19.49 29.32
N ILE A 296 0.29 18.75 28.90
CA ILE A 296 -0.17 17.55 29.61
C ILE A 296 0.89 16.47 29.55
N ASN A 297 1.42 16.21 28.35
CA ASN A 297 2.50 15.22 28.17
C ASN A 297 3.75 15.61 28.96
N ASP A 298 4.13 16.88 28.91
CA ASP A 298 5.33 17.38 29.59
C ASP A 298 5.18 17.34 31.13
N THR A 299 3.96 17.51 31.66
CA THR A 299 3.71 17.55 33.11
C THR A 299 3.38 16.20 33.71
N PHE A 300 2.56 15.38 33.03
CA PHE A 300 2.01 14.13 33.58
C PHE A 300 2.52 12.88 32.85
N GLY A 301 3.18 13.05 31.71
CA GLY A 301 3.71 11.96 30.90
C GLY A 301 2.80 11.51 29.78
N HIS A 302 3.38 10.77 28.83
CA HIS A 302 2.67 10.33 27.62
C HIS A 302 1.52 9.35 27.91
N LEU A 303 1.60 8.55 28.98
CA LEU A 303 0.50 7.66 29.36
C LEU A 303 -0.74 8.43 29.79
N ALA A 304 -0.56 9.50 30.59
CA ALA A 304 -1.63 10.40 30.99
C ALA A 304 -2.20 11.16 29.77
N GLY A 305 -1.34 11.59 28.85
CA GLY A 305 -1.78 12.18 27.57
C GLY A 305 -2.64 11.21 26.75
N ASP A 306 -2.27 9.94 26.69
CA ASP A 306 -3.05 8.91 25.99
C ASP A 306 -4.42 8.69 26.62
N ASP A 307 -4.53 8.76 27.95
CA ASP A 307 -5.83 8.67 28.64
C ASP A 307 -6.69 9.92 28.40
N VAL A 308 -6.09 11.10 28.29
CA VAL A 308 -6.81 12.31 27.86
C VAL A 308 -7.35 12.15 26.45
N LEU A 309 -6.55 11.67 25.51
CA LEU A 309 -7.01 11.43 24.13
C LEU A 309 -8.18 10.43 24.08
N LYS A 310 -8.14 9.35 24.88
CA LYS A 310 -9.25 8.38 24.98
C LYS A 310 -10.52 9.03 25.53
N ALA A 311 -10.40 9.86 26.57
CA ALA A 311 -11.55 10.51 27.18
C ALA A 311 -12.21 11.52 26.21
N VAL A 312 -11.40 12.32 25.52
CA VAL A 312 -11.89 13.26 24.50
C VAL A 312 -12.54 12.50 23.34
N ALA A 313 -11.92 11.43 22.85
CA ALA A 313 -12.49 10.59 21.81
C ALA A 313 -13.88 10.04 22.19
N ALA A 314 -14.04 9.60 23.45
CA ALA A 314 -15.31 9.14 23.97
C ALA A 314 -16.36 10.26 23.98
N VAL A 315 -15.99 11.48 24.37
CA VAL A 315 -16.88 12.66 24.33
C VAL A 315 -17.32 12.94 22.90
N VAL A 316 -16.38 13.09 21.95
CA VAL A 316 -16.74 13.41 20.56
C VAL A 316 -17.69 12.35 20.00
N LYS A 317 -17.46 11.07 20.30
CA LYS A 317 -18.31 9.96 19.86
C LYS A 317 -19.68 9.93 20.54
N GLN A 318 -19.79 10.33 21.81
CA GLN A 318 -21.06 10.40 22.53
C GLN A 318 -21.92 11.58 22.10
N GLU A 319 -21.27 12.70 21.75
CA GLU A 319 -21.93 13.92 21.33
C GLU A 319 -22.24 13.94 19.82
N THR A 320 -21.94 12.87 19.10
CA THR A 320 -22.27 12.68 17.68
C THR A 320 -23.20 11.49 17.49
N ARG A 321 -23.86 11.42 16.33
CA ARG A 321 -24.80 10.36 15.96
C ARG A 321 -24.03 9.14 15.45
N ALA A 322 -24.65 7.96 15.53
CA ALA A 322 -24.03 6.70 15.10
C ALA A 322 -23.63 6.66 13.60
N HIS A 323 -24.23 7.49 12.76
CA HIS A 323 -23.91 7.60 11.33
C HIS A 323 -22.94 8.74 11.01
N ASP A 324 -22.56 9.55 12.01
CA ASP A 324 -21.55 10.59 11.83
C ASP A 324 -20.16 9.95 11.73
N LEU A 325 -19.27 10.57 10.96
CA LEU A 325 -17.91 10.08 10.81
C LEU A 325 -17.03 10.79 11.82
N VAL A 326 -16.49 10.03 12.77
CA VAL A 326 -15.59 10.57 13.81
C VAL A 326 -14.23 9.91 13.69
N GLY A 327 -13.18 10.73 13.58
CA GLY A 327 -11.81 10.27 13.41
C GLY A 327 -10.80 11.07 14.23
N ARG A 328 -9.63 10.48 14.42
CA ARG A 328 -8.44 11.20 14.92
C ARG A 328 -7.57 11.56 13.72
N PHE A 329 -7.38 12.85 13.49
CA PHE A 329 -6.75 13.37 12.28
C PHE A 329 -5.22 13.35 12.37
N GLY A 330 -4.69 13.67 13.55
CA GLY A 330 -3.25 13.62 13.85
C GLY A 330 -3.03 14.02 15.31
N GLY A 331 -1.94 13.59 15.96
CA GLY A 331 -1.55 14.07 17.30
C GLY A 331 -2.71 14.27 18.30
N GLU A 332 -3.07 15.53 18.54
CA GLU A 332 -4.16 15.98 19.42
C GLU A 332 -5.41 16.51 18.71
N GLU A 333 -5.51 16.26 17.40
CA GLU A 333 -6.55 16.73 16.49
C GLU A 333 -7.58 15.63 16.21
N PHE A 334 -8.84 16.02 16.28
CA PHE A 334 -10.00 15.17 16.01
C PHE A 334 -10.87 15.81 14.94
N VAL A 335 -11.57 14.97 14.18
CA VAL A 335 -12.47 15.40 13.12
C VAL A 335 -13.82 14.73 13.25
N ALA A 336 -14.87 15.49 12.98
CA ALA A 336 -16.22 14.96 12.87
C ALA A 336 -16.88 15.49 11.59
N LEU A 337 -17.51 14.61 10.83
CA LEU A 337 -18.39 14.98 9.72
C LEU A 337 -19.81 14.58 10.09
N LEU A 338 -20.72 15.54 9.97
CA LEU A 338 -22.13 15.46 10.35
C LEU A 338 -22.98 15.51 9.07
N PRO A 339 -23.40 14.35 8.54
CA PRO A 339 -24.18 14.29 7.31
C PRO A 339 -25.54 14.99 7.48
N SER A 340 -26.06 15.59 6.41
CA SER A 340 -27.39 16.25 6.40
C SER A 340 -27.55 17.29 7.52
N THR A 341 -26.48 18.01 7.83
CA THR A 341 -26.43 18.99 8.93
C THR A 341 -26.06 20.37 8.38
N SER A 342 -26.76 21.42 8.83
CA SER A 342 -26.44 22.81 8.50
C SER A 342 -25.19 23.28 9.23
N LYS A 343 -24.64 24.42 8.84
CA LYS A 343 -23.50 25.01 9.53
C LYS A 343 -23.85 25.41 10.95
N GLU A 344 -25.04 25.97 11.15
CA GLU A 344 -25.55 26.40 12.45
C GLU A 344 -25.72 25.21 13.40
N ASP A 345 -26.30 24.11 12.92
CA ASP A 345 -26.48 22.89 13.72
C ASP A 345 -25.15 22.19 14.02
N ALA A 346 -24.19 22.28 13.08
CA ALA A 346 -22.82 21.80 13.31
C ALA A 346 -22.11 22.63 14.38
N ILE A 347 -22.30 23.95 14.42
CA ILE A 347 -21.80 24.84 15.48
C ILE A 347 -22.42 24.46 16.84
N VAL A 348 -23.72 24.18 16.89
CA VAL A 348 -24.38 23.72 18.13
C VAL A 348 -23.77 22.41 18.62
N THR A 349 -23.53 21.46 17.72
CA THR A 349 -22.89 20.19 18.06
C THR A 349 -21.45 20.39 18.53
N ALA A 350 -20.70 21.27 17.87
CA ALA A 350 -19.35 21.65 18.26
C ALA A 350 -19.31 22.28 19.65
N GLU A 351 -20.25 23.17 19.97
CA GLU A 351 -20.31 23.83 21.28
C GLU A 351 -20.61 22.83 22.41
N ARG A 352 -21.50 21.87 22.14
CA ARG A 352 -21.76 20.76 23.06
C ARG A 352 -20.50 19.94 23.31
N ILE A 353 -19.77 19.57 22.26
CA ILE A 353 -18.48 18.86 22.38
C ILE A 353 -17.49 19.68 23.22
N ARG A 354 -17.30 20.97 22.89
CA ARG A 354 -16.38 21.87 23.59
C ARG A 354 -16.69 21.95 25.08
N GLN A 355 -17.95 22.16 25.43
CA GLN A 355 -18.38 22.24 26.81
C GLN A 355 -18.12 20.92 27.55
N ARG A 356 -18.48 19.78 26.94
CA ARG A 356 -18.29 18.46 27.55
C ARG A 356 -16.82 18.10 27.74
N ILE A 357 -15.93 18.52 26.82
CA ILE A 357 -14.48 18.40 26.99
C ILE A 357 -14.02 19.24 28.20
N SER A 358 -14.51 20.48 28.35
CA SER A 358 -14.13 21.36 29.47
C SER A 358 -14.57 20.84 30.84
N GLU A 359 -15.60 20.00 30.88
CA GLU A 359 -16.12 19.36 32.09
C GLU A 359 -15.42 18.03 32.44
N LEU A 360 -14.50 17.55 31.60
CA LEU A 360 -13.83 16.27 31.83
C LEU A 360 -12.94 16.32 33.08
N VAL A 361 -13.09 15.28 33.92
CA VAL A 361 -12.16 14.95 35.00
C VAL A 361 -11.63 13.54 34.73
N ILE A 362 -10.35 13.44 34.40
CA ILE A 362 -9.72 12.21 33.91
C ILE A 362 -8.81 11.68 35.02
N GLN A 363 -9.23 10.55 35.61
CA GLN A 363 -8.44 9.83 36.60
C GLN A 363 -7.39 8.99 35.88
N THR A 364 -6.11 9.29 36.09
CA THR A 364 -4.98 8.58 35.46
C THR A 364 -3.80 8.49 36.42
N ARG A 365 -2.63 8.05 35.93
CA ARG A 365 -1.39 7.99 36.69
C ARG A 365 -0.28 8.75 35.97
N THR A 366 0.59 9.38 36.75
CA THR A 366 1.83 10.00 36.23
C THR A 366 2.82 8.91 35.77
N ASN A 367 3.89 9.30 35.08
CA ASN A 367 4.99 8.40 34.72
C ASN A 367 5.61 7.70 35.95
N GLU A 368 5.55 8.33 37.13
CA GLU A 368 6.06 7.80 38.40
C GLU A 368 5.05 6.87 39.10
N GLY A 369 3.85 6.70 38.51
CA GLY A 369 2.81 5.79 38.98
C GLY A 369 1.83 6.42 39.98
N GLU A 370 1.94 7.72 40.26
CA GLU A 370 1.09 8.43 41.20
C GLU A 370 -0.30 8.71 40.59
N ALA A 371 -1.37 8.51 41.37
CA ALA A 371 -2.72 8.79 40.91
C ALA A 371 -2.95 10.30 40.80
N VAL A 372 -3.44 10.74 39.64
CA VAL A 372 -3.72 12.15 39.35
C VAL A 372 -5.08 12.31 38.66
N ALA A 373 -5.77 13.40 38.96
CA ALA A 373 -7.00 13.80 38.28
C ALA A 373 -6.68 15.00 37.38
N ILE A 374 -6.75 14.82 36.06
CA ILE A 374 -6.57 15.89 35.09
C ILE A 374 -7.93 16.52 34.81
N SER A 375 -8.08 17.80 35.15
CA SER A 375 -9.27 18.61 34.90
C SER A 375 -8.94 19.83 34.03
N GLU A 376 -9.98 20.59 33.67
CA GLU A 376 -9.87 21.89 32.97
C GLU A 376 -9.14 21.80 31.62
N ARG A 377 -9.33 20.70 30.90
CA ARG A 377 -8.82 20.57 29.53
C ARG A 377 -9.82 21.19 28.57
N THR A 378 -9.37 22.02 27.64
CA THR A 378 -10.24 22.69 26.67
C THR A 378 -9.89 22.31 25.24
N ALA A 379 -10.77 22.62 24.31
CA ALA A 379 -10.54 22.44 22.89
C ALA A 379 -10.94 23.70 22.12
N SER A 380 -10.21 23.97 21.04
CA SER A 380 -10.55 24.96 20.03
C SER A 380 -11.15 24.23 18.83
N ILE A 381 -12.35 24.63 18.41
CA ILE A 381 -13.10 23.91 17.36
C ILE A 381 -13.41 24.86 16.20
N GLY A 382 -13.04 24.45 14.99
CA GLY A 382 -13.40 25.10 13.74
C GLY A 382 -14.51 24.34 13.05
N VAL A 383 -15.50 25.05 12.51
CA VAL A 383 -16.66 24.46 11.84
C VAL A 383 -16.75 24.98 10.41
N ALA A 384 -16.86 24.09 9.44
CA ALA A 384 -17.14 24.43 8.04
C ALA A 384 -18.31 23.58 7.53
N SER A 385 -18.86 23.96 6.38
CA SER A 385 -20.01 23.28 5.80
C SER A 385 -19.87 23.13 4.29
N PHE A 386 -20.31 22.00 3.77
CA PHE A 386 -20.50 21.81 2.33
C PHE A 386 -21.93 22.20 1.93
N PRO A 387 -22.15 22.90 0.80
CA PRO A 387 -21.13 23.41 -0.13
C PRO A 387 -20.63 24.83 0.18
N MET A 388 -21.14 25.47 1.23
CA MET A 388 -20.93 26.92 1.49
C MET A 388 -19.47 27.31 1.71
N ASP A 389 -18.69 26.46 2.38
CA ASP A 389 -17.30 26.71 2.76
C ASP A 389 -16.29 25.88 1.94
N GLY A 390 -16.76 25.22 0.87
CA GLY A 390 -15.93 24.38 0.00
C GLY A 390 -16.75 23.37 -0.79
N THR A 391 -16.25 23.00 -1.98
CA THR A 391 -16.88 22.00 -2.87
C THR A 391 -16.15 20.65 -2.89
N SER A 392 -15.08 20.51 -2.11
CA SER A 392 -14.36 19.25 -1.92
C SER A 392 -14.07 19.04 -0.43
N VAL A 393 -13.72 17.80 -0.04
CA VAL A 393 -13.30 17.51 1.34
C VAL A 393 -12.13 18.41 1.75
N ASP A 394 -11.14 18.56 0.87
CA ASP A 394 -9.94 19.35 1.17
C ASP A 394 -10.26 20.83 1.36
N GLU A 395 -11.15 21.42 0.55
CA GLU A 395 -11.59 22.81 0.71
C GLU A 395 -12.36 23.02 2.02
N VAL A 396 -13.31 22.14 2.33
CA VAL A 396 -14.10 22.23 3.57
C VAL A 396 -13.22 22.07 4.81
N MET A 397 -12.27 21.12 4.77
CA MET A 397 -11.33 20.89 5.87
C MET A 397 -10.34 22.04 6.03
N ALA A 398 -9.86 22.64 4.93
CA ALA A 398 -9.03 23.84 4.99
C ALA A 398 -9.77 25.03 5.64
N SER A 399 -11.07 25.20 5.32
CA SER A 399 -11.92 26.21 5.97
C SER A 399 -12.12 25.94 7.47
N ALA A 400 -12.31 24.68 7.86
CA ALA A 400 -12.43 24.29 9.27
C ALA A 400 -11.11 24.50 10.04
N ASP A 401 -9.97 24.17 9.44
CA ASP A 401 -8.64 24.39 10.02
C ASP A 401 -8.35 25.89 10.22
N ALA A 402 -8.65 26.73 9.23
CA ALA A 402 -8.55 28.18 9.35
C ALA A 402 -9.41 28.73 10.51
N ALA A 403 -10.58 28.13 10.74
CA ALA A 403 -11.44 28.48 11.87
C ALA A 403 -10.86 28.03 13.23
N VAL A 404 -10.19 26.87 13.31
CA VAL A 404 -9.43 26.46 14.51
C VAL A 404 -8.30 27.44 14.79
N TYR A 405 -7.55 27.84 13.75
CA TYR A 405 -6.48 28.83 13.89
C TYR A 405 -7.02 30.14 14.48
N ALA A 406 -8.15 30.64 13.97
CA ALA A 406 -8.83 31.81 14.52
C ALA A 406 -9.30 31.58 15.97
N ALA A 407 -9.79 30.38 16.30
CA ALA A 407 -10.24 30.04 17.66
C ALA A 407 -9.07 30.10 18.66
N LYS A 408 -7.91 29.55 18.28
CA LYS A 408 -6.68 29.60 19.07
C LYS A 408 -6.18 31.03 19.27
N HIS A 409 -6.20 31.86 18.23
CA HIS A 409 -5.79 33.27 18.30
C HIS A 409 -6.78 34.13 19.09
N GLY A 410 -8.07 33.79 19.07
CA GLY A 410 -9.10 34.48 19.83
C GLY A 410 -9.01 34.28 21.33
N GLY A 411 -8.18 33.35 21.81
CA GLY A 411 -8.06 33.01 23.24
C GLY A 411 -8.46 31.58 23.58
N ARG A 412 -8.52 30.68 22.57
CA ARG A 412 -8.80 29.24 22.74
C ARG A 412 -10.19 28.96 23.34
N ASN A 413 -10.45 27.69 23.68
CA ASN A 413 -11.68 27.21 24.32
C ASN A 413 -12.95 27.81 23.69
N ARG A 414 -13.07 27.70 22.37
CA ARG A 414 -14.21 28.27 21.63
C ARG A 414 -14.46 27.56 20.32
N VAL A 415 -15.67 27.75 19.81
CA VAL A 415 -16.08 27.35 18.48
C VAL A 415 -16.03 28.57 17.55
N ILE A 416 -15.44 28.42 16.37
CA ILE A 416 -15.52 29.40 15.28
C ILE A 416 -16.04 28.70 14.03
N GLY A 417 -17.06 29.30 13.39
CA GLY A 417 -17.46 28.92 12.04
C GLY A 417 -16.57 29.58 11.01
N ALA A 418 -16.20 28.85 9.95
CA ALA A 418 -15.50 29.38 8.80
C ALA A 418 -16.24 30.61 8.25
N VAL A 419 -15.53 31.60 7.76
CA VAL A 419 -16.17 32.75 7.08
C VAL A 419 -16.09 32.47 5.59
N SER A 420 -17.23 32.30 4.93
CA SER A 420 -17.28 32.13 3.48
C SER A 420 -16.67 33.38 2.83
N SER A 421 -15.62 33.22 2.03
CA SER A 421 -15.02 34.34 1.31
C SER A 421 -16.08 34.93 0.35
N PRO A 422 -16.36 36.25 0.36
CA PRO A 422 -17.46 36.85 -0.42
C PRO A 422 -17.33 36.77 -1.96
N VAL A 423 -16.28 36.12 -2.47
CA VAL A 423 -15.92 36.13 -3.89
C VAL A 423 -16.87 35.26 -4.73
N ARG A 424 -17.67 34.37 -4.14
CA ARG A 424 -18.55 33.45 -4.89
C ARG A 424 -19.99 33.94 -5.12
N GLU A 425 -20.52 34.93 -4.38
CA GLU A 425 -21.87 35.46 -4.64
C GLU A 425 -21.97 36.27 -5.94
N LEU A 426 -20.87 36.82 -6.45
CA LEU A 426 -20.83 37.54 -7.72
C LEU A 426 -20.81 36.62 -8.96
N ALA A 427 -20.53 35.32 -8.81
CA ALA A 427 -20.50 34.37 -9.92
C ALA A 427 -21.82 33.63 -10.15
N ALA A 428 -22.78 33.72 -9.22
CA ALA A 428 -24.11 33.10 -9.35
C ALA A 428 -25.19 34.06 -9.88
N VAL A 429 -24.84 35.31 -10.16
CA VAL A 429 -25.74 36.35 -10.70
C VAL A 429 -25.30 36.82 -12.11
N ALA A 430 -24.38 36.11 -12.76
CA ALA A 430 -24.00 36.31 -14.16
C ALA A 430 -24.27 35.03 -14.95
#